data_AF-A0A971D474-F1
#
_entry.id   AF-A0A971D474-F1
#
_cell.length_a   1.000
_cell.length_b   1.000
_cell.length_c   1.000
_cell.angle_alpha   90.00
_cell.angle_beta   90.00
_cell.angle_gamma   90.00
#
_symmetry.space_group_name_H-M   'P 1'
#
loop_
_entity.id
_entity.type
_entity.pdbx_description
1 polymer ?
#
loop_
_entity_poly.entity_id
_entity_poly.type
_entity_poly.pdbx_seq_one_letter_code
_entity_poly.pdbx_strand_id
1 'polypeptide(L)'
;MWIHFITAGLVLVAALFFALTRLEVIALFVAISFVLITEMFNTAVEHVVDLVTDEEDPRARIAKDVSAGAVLLAAVNAVAVAYLVFYDKITSVPYTVLSKLRGSPIDVTVIALFIVILVAIAVKAVTGRGTAFHGGLPSVHAAVAFAGWVAVTFVAAGTTFALPISAIALFMALLVAQSRVQARIHTLTEVAVGAALGIAVTVLLFRIWYPI
;
A
#
# COMPACT_ATOMS: atom_id res chain seq x y z
N MET A 1 -4.08 -11.52 9.08
CA MET A 1 -3.01 -10.64 8.57
C MET A 1 -3.16 -10.23 7.10
N TRP A 2 -2.98 -11.12 6.11
CA TRP A 2 -2.95 -10.73 4.69
C TRP A 2 -4.26 -10.09 4.17
N ILE A 3 -5.41 -10.61 4.60
CA ILE A 3 -6.73 -10.09 4.25
C ILE A 3 -6.91 -8.67 4.79
N HIS A 4 -6.52 -8.39 6.04
CA HIS A 4 -6.66 -7.06 6.62
C HIS A 4 -5.77 -6.01 5.92
N PHE A 5 -4.55 -6.38 5.52
CA PHE A 5 -3.69 -5.50 4.73
C PHE A 5 -4.22 -5.25 3.31
N ILE A 6 -4.75 -6.28 2.65
CA ILE A 6 -5.34 -6.16 1.31
C ILE A 6 -6.61 -5.30 1.35
N THR A 7 -7.49 -5.55 2.33
CA THR A 7 -8.74 -4.78 2.50
C THR A 7 -8.45 -3.33 2.88
N ALA A 8 -7.48 -3.07 3.77
CA ALA A 8 -7.02 -1.72 4.07
C ALA A 8 -6.49 -1.00 2.81
N GLY A 9 -5.72 -1.71 1.99
CA GLY A 9 -5.25 -1.21 0.70
C GLY A 9 -6.39 -0.86 -0.26
N LEU A 10 -7.38 -1.73 -0.39
CA LEU A 10 -8.56 -1.52 -1.24
C LEU A 10 -9.40 -0.32 -0.77
N VAL A 11 -9.59 -0.16 0.54
CA VAL A 11 -10.32 0.98 1.12
C VAL A 11 -9.58 2.30 0.88
N LEU A 12 -8.25 2.32 1.01
CA LEU A 12 -7.43 3.48 0.66
C LEU A 12 -7.45 3.78 -0.84
N VAL A 13 -7.44 2.75 -1.70
CA VAL A 13 -7.59 2.94 -3.15
C VAL A 13 -8.96 3.53 -3.47
N ALA A 14 -10.04 3.02 -2.87
CA ALA A 14 -11.38 3.58 -2.99
C ALA A 14 -11.42 5.05 -2.55
N ALA A 15 -10.76 5.39 -1.43
CA ALA A 15 -10.64 6.75 -0.89
C ALA A 15 -10.08 7.75 -1.91
N LEU A 16 -9.20 7.31 -2.81
CA LEU A 16 -8.57 8.15 -3.83
C LEU A 16 -9.52 8.47 -4.99
N PHE A 17 -10.60 7.70 -5.18
CA PHE A 17 -11.63 7.97 -6.19
C PHE A 17 -12.74 8.91 -5.71
N PHE A 18 -12.74 9.28 -4.43
CA PHE A 18 -13.69 10.22 -3.87
C PHE A 18 -12.94 11.47 -3.40
N ALA A 19 -13.51 12.65 -3.63
CA ALA A 19 -12.93 13.92 -3.16
C ALA A 19 -13.09 14.05 -1.64
N LEU A 20 -12.26 13.32 -0.89
CA LEU A 20 -12.33 13.25 0.55
C LEU A 20 -11.74 14.51 1.19
N THR A 21 -12.38 14.96 2.27
CA THR A 21 -11.84 16.04 3.11
C THR A 21 -10.65 15.54 3.93
N ARG A 22 -9.81 16.46 4.42
CA ARG A 22 -8.66 16.10 5.27
C ARG A 22 -9.08 15.29 6.50
N LEU A 23 -10.24 15.61 7.10
CA LEU A 23 -10.77 14.89 8.26
C LEU A 23 -11.24 13.48 7.90
N GLU A 24 -11.87 13.29 6.74
CA GLU A 24 -12.27 11.97 6.23
C GLU A 24 -11.06 11.07 5.99
N VAL A 25 -9.99 11.61 5.40
CA VAL A 25 -8.72 10.90 5.19
C VAL A 25 -8.09 10.52 6.53
N ILE A 26 -8.02 11.44 7.49
CA ILE A 26 -7.51 11.17 8.84
C ILE A 26 -8.33 10.05 9.52
N ALA A 27 -9.66 10.09 9.42
CA ALA A 27 -10.53 9.07 10.00
C ALA A 27 -10.25 7.68 9.41
N LEU A 28 -10.08 7.58 8.08
CA LEU A 28 -9.70 6.33 7.42
C LEU A 28 -8.32 5.82 7.88
N PHE A 29 -7.32 6.71 7.97
CA PHE A 29 -5.99 6.33 8.46
C PHE A 29 -6.04 5.81 9.89
N VAL A 30 -6.77 6.48 10.79
CA VAL A 30 -6.94 6.04 12.18
C VAL A 30 -7.62 4.68 12.22
N ALA A 31 -8.73 4.51 11.49
CA ALA A 31 -9.48 3.25 11.45
C ALA A 31 -8.61 2.08 10.95
N ILE A 32 -7.88 2.27 9.84
CA ILE A 32 -7.00 1.25 9.28
C ILE A 32 -5.85 0.94 10.24
N SER A 33 -5.18 1.97 10.78
CA SER A 33 -4.06 1.79 11.70
C SER A 33 -4.52 1.04 12.96
N PHE A 34 -5.72 1.31 13.46
CA PHE A 34 -6.28 0.63 14.62
C PHE A 34 -6.52 -0.87 14.38
N VAL A 35 -7.02 -1.26 13.20
CA VAL A 35 -7.14 -2.68 12.81
C VAL A 35 -5.77 -3.36 12.77
N LEU A 36 -4.76 -2.70 12.21
CA LEU A 36 -3.40 -3.25 12.15
C LEU A 36 -2.77 -3.40 13.53
N ILE A 37 -2.96 -2.41 14.40
CA ILE A 37 -2.46 -2.44 15.79
C ILE A 37 -3.11 -3.59 16.56
N THR A 38 -4.43 -3.75 16.48
CA THR A 38 -5.14 -4.83 17.17
C THR A 38 -4.74 -6.21 16.66
N GLU A 39 -4.52 -6.38 15.36
CA GLU A 39 -4.00 -7.62 14.77
C GLU A 39 -2.57 -7.96 15.26
N MET A 40 -1.69 -6.96 15.37
CA MET A 40 -0.35 -7.15 15.94
C MET A 40 -0.41 -7.56 17.41
N PHE A 41 -1.31 -6.97 18.19
CA PHE A 41 -1.54 -7.39 19.57
C PHE A 41 -2.10 -8.81 19.67
N ASN A 42 -3.03 -9.20 18.80
CA ASN A 42 -3.55 -10.57 18.75
C ASN A 42 -2.43 -11.58 18.51
N THR A 43 -1.58 -11.31 17.53
CA THR A 43 -0.41 -12.16 17.22
C THR A 43 0.57 -12.24 18.40
N ALA A 44 0.81 -11.12 19.09
CA ALA A 44 1.67 -11.09 20.26
C ALA A 44 1.09 -11.91 21.43
N VAL A 45 -0.22 -11.82 21.66
CA VAL A 45 -0.92 -12.62 22.69
C VAL A 45 -0.86 -14.10 22.35
N GLU A 46 -1.11 -14.50 21.09
CA GLU A 46 -0.96 -15.89 20.64
C GLU A 46 0.44 -16.42 20.94
N HIS A 47 1.49 -15.70 20.54
CA HIS A 47 2.87 -16.13 20.79
C HIS A 47 3.25 -16.19 22.26
N VAL A 48 2.75 -15.29 23.10
CA VAL A 48 2.98 -15.35 24.54
C VAL A 48 2.29 -16.58 25.15
N VAL A 49 1.06 -16.87 24.74
CA VAL A 49 0.33 -18.04 25.22
C VAL A 49 1.03 -19.34 24.79
N ASP A 50 1.44 -19.44 23.52
CA ASP A 50 2.17 -20.59 22.97
C ASP A 50 3.55 -20.78 23.62
N LEU A 51 4.18 -19.70 24.12
CA LEU A 51 5.44 -19.79 24.86
C LEU A 51 5.26 -20.35 26.28
N VAL A 52 4.09 -20.11 26.89
CA VAL A 52 3.82 -20.46 28.29
C VAL A 52 3.31 -21.89 28.43
N THR A 53 2.51 -22.37 27.49
CA THR A 53 1.91 -23.71 27.55
C THR A 53 1.57 -24.26 26.17
N ASP A 54 1.89 -25.54 25.96
CA ASP A 54 1.46 -26.33 24.79
C ASP A 54 0.21 -27.18 25.09
N GLU A 55 -0.23 -27.24 26.35
CA GLU A 55 -1.44 -27.96 26.75
C GLU A 55 -2.70 -27.09 26.58
N GLU A 56 -3.82 -27.71 26.21
CA GLU A 56 -5.11 -27.04 26.09
C GLU A 56 -5.62 -26.55 27.47
N ASP A 57 -5.27 -25.31 27.83
CA ASP A 57 -5.78 -24.65 29.04
C ASP A 57 -7.01 -23.77 28.72
N PRO A 58 -8.13 -23.92 29.45
CA PRO A 58 -9.32 -23.07 29.28
C PRO A 58 -9.05 -21.56 29.38
N ARG A 59 -8.09 -21.13 30.20
CA ARG A 59 -7.67 -19.73 30.37
C ARG A 59 -6.89 -19.23 29.16
N ALA A 60 -6.01 -20.06 28.61
CA ALA A 60 -5.29 -19.78 27.37
C ALA A 60 -6.27 -19.58 26.20
N ARG A 61 -7.30 -20.42 26.12
CA ARG A 61 -8.38 -20.26 25.14
C ARG A 61 -9.11 -18.92 25.29
N ILE A 62 -9.51 -18.56 26.51
CA ILE A 62 -10.17 -17.27 26.77
C ILE A 62 -9.28 -16.09 26.37
N ALA A 63 -7.97 -16.14 26.66
CA ALA A 63 -7.06 -15.07 26.30
C ALA A 63 -6.97 -14.86 24.77
N LYS A 64 -6.85 -15.96 24.01
CA LYS A 64 -6.85 -15.93 22.53
C LYS A 64 -8.21 -15.49 21.96
N ASP A 65 -9.31 -15.97 22.53
CA ASP A 65 -10.67 -15.59 22.10
C ASP A 65 -10.93 -14.09 22.32
N VAL A 66 -10.48 -13.53 23.45
CA VAL A 66 -10.62 -12.10 23.75
C VAL A 66 -9.76 -11.24 22.82
N SER A 67 -8.52 -11.66 22.52
CA SER A 67 -7.68 -10.91 21.58
C SER A 67 -8.24 -10.95 20.16
N ALA A 68 -8.76 -12.09 19.70
CA ALA A 68 -9.45 -12.21 18.43
C ALA A 68 -10.73 -11.35 18.39
N GLY A 69 -11.47 -11.31 19.49
CA GLY A 69 -12.64 -10.44 19.66
C GLY A 69 -12.30 -8.94 19.54
N ALA A 70 -11.13 -8.51 20.03
CA ALA A 70 -10.67 -7.13 19.89
C ALA A 70 -10.39 -6.76 18.42
N VAL A 71 -9.81 -7.68 17.63
CA VAL A 71 -9.61 -7.51 16.18
C VAL A 71 -10.95 -7.37 15.46
N LEU A 72 -11.93 -8.22 15.80
CA LEU A 72 -13.27 -8.16 15.22
C LEU A 72 -13.93 -6.80 15.48
N LEU A 73 -13.84 -6.29 16.71
CA LEU A 73 -14.39 -4.98 17.07
C LEU A 73 -13.73 -3.84 16.29
N ALA A 74 -12.40 -3.88 16.15
CA ALA A 74 -11.67 -2.91 15.32
C ALA A 74 -12.08 -2.98 13.85
N ALA A 75 -12.29 -4.18 13.31
CA ALA A 75 -12.74 -4.37 11.93
C ALA A 75 -14.16 -3.82 11.70
N VAL A 76 -15.09 -4.08 12.62
CA VAL A 76 -16.45 -3.51 12.56
C VAL A 76 -16.41 -1.98 12.61
N ASN A 77 -15.58 -1.41 13.49
CA ASN A 77 -15.37 0.04 13.55
C ASN A 77 -14.82 0.59 12.22
N ALA A 78 -13.84 -0.09 11.61
CA ALA A 78 -13.29 0.34 10.33
C ALA A 78 -14.34 0.30 9.20
N VAL A 79 -15.22 -0.70 9.18
CA VAL A 79 -16.35 -0.76 8.24
C VAL A 79 -17.33 0.38 8.50
N ALA A 80 -17.65 0.69 9.76
CA ALA A 80 -18.54 1.79 10.10
C ALA A 80 -17.96 3.16 9.67
N VAL A 81 -16.67 3.40 9.94
CA VAL A 81 -15.97 4.63 9.49
C VAL A 81 -15.94 4.71 7.97
N ALA A 82 -15.63 3.62 7.27
CA ALA A 82 -15.66 3.58 5.82
C ALA A 82 -17.06 3.90 5.30
N TYR A 83 -18.11 3.28 5.85
CA TYR A 83 -19.49 3.57 5.48
C TYR A 83 -19.81 5.06 5.65
N LEU A 84 -19.53 5.66 6.81
CA LEU A 84 -19.81 7.07 7.06
C LEU A 84 -19.04 8.02 6.12
N VAL A 85 -17.78 7.71 5.83
CA VAL A 85 -16.94 8.50 4.92
C VAL A 85 -17.40 8.39 3.46
N PHE A 86 -17.78 7.18 3.02
CA PHE A 86 -18.14 6.92 1.63
C PHE A 86 -19.63 7.12 1.33
N TYR A 87 -20.52 7.04 2.32
CA TYR A 87 -21.98 7.15 2.14
C TYR A 87 -22.38 8.47 1.48
N ASP A 88 -21.94 9.59 2.04
CA ASP A 88 -22.21 10.91 1.49
C ASP A 88 -21.58 11.07 0.11
N LYS A 89 -20.40 10.49 -0.11
CA LYS A 89 -19.67 10.60 -1.38
C LYS A 89 -20.28 9.77 -2.49
N ILE A 90 -20.87 8.62 -2.18
CA ILE A 90 -21.56 7.74 -3.15
C ILE A 90 -22.94 8.32 -3.50
N THR A 91 -23.65 8.89 -2.53
CA THR A 91 -24.99 9.45 -2.73
C THR A 91 -24.96 10.85 -3.37
N SER A 92 -23.90 11.62 -3.16
CA SER A 92 -23.72 12.97 -3.73
C SER A 92 -22.89 13.00 -5.02
N VAL A 93 -22.73 11.89 -5.74
CA VAL A 93 -22.09 11.88 -7.07
C VAL A 93 -23.09 12.36 -8.14
N PRO A 94 -23.08 13.62 -8.60
CA PRO A 94 -23.40 13.85 -10.00
C PRO A 94 -22.28 13.18 -10.82
N TYR A 95 -22.62 12.60 -11.96
CA TYR A 95 -21.72 11.89 -12.90
C TYR A 95 -20.43 12.66 -13.32
N THR A 96 -20.23 13.87 -12.81
CA THR A 96 -19.12 14.80 -13.02
C THR A 96 -17.99 14.76 -11.96
N VAL A 97 -18.06 13.97 -10.88
CA VAL A 97 -16.94 13.88 -9.90
C VAL A 97 -15.70 13.17 -10.49
N LEU A 98 -15.90 12.33 -11.50
CA LEU A 98 -14.84 11.70 -12.30
C LEU A 98 -13.93 12.72 -13.02
N SER A 99 -14.36 13.98 -13.19
CA SER A 99 -13.58 15.02 -13.88
C SER A 99 -12.76 15.93 -12.97
N LYS A 100 -12.96 15.93 -11.64
CA LYS A 100 -12.17 16.77 -10.70
C LYS A 100 -10.95 16.08 -10.10
N LEU A 101 -10.91 14.73 -10.09
CA LEU A 101 -9.70 13.94 -9.81
C LEU A 101 -8.70 13.92 -10.97
N ARG A 102 -8.98 14.69 -12.03
CA ARG A 102 -8.25 14.71 -13.31
C ARG A 102 -7.25 15.86 -13.45
N GLY A 103 -7.03 16.65 -12.40
CA GLY A 103 -6.35 17.96 -12.53
C GLY A 103 -4.95 18.10 -11.95
N SER A 104 -4.54 17.30 -10.95
CA SER A 104 -3.25 17.48 -10.26
C SER A 104 -2.31 16.28 -10.43
N PRO A 105 -1.11 16.46 -11.01
CA PRO A 105 -0.12 15.39 -11.20
C PRO A 105 0.38 14.76 -9.88
N ILE A 106 0.22 15.49 -8.76
CA ILE A 106 0.66 15.06 -7.42
C ILE A 106 -0.25 13.96 -6.89
N ASP A 107 -1.56 14.05 -7.10
CA ASP A 107 -2.52 13.05 -6.61
C ASP A 107 -2.29 11.71 -7.32
N VAL A 108 -2.04 11.73 -8.63
CA VAL A 108 -1.71 10.53 -9.43
C VAL A 108 -0.37 9.92 -9.00
N THR A 109 0.59 10.73 -8.56
CA THR A 109 1.88 10.23 -8.01
C THR A 109 1.68 9.43 -6.74
N VAL A 110 0.92 9.97 -5.78
CA VAL A 110 0.64 9.29 -4.51
C VAL A 110 -0.14 7.99 -4.75
N ILE A 111 -1.14 8.03 -5.63
CA ILE A 111 -1.92 6.85 -6.03
C ILE A 111 -1.02 5.79 -6.66
N ALA A 112 -0.15 6.18 -7.60
CA ALA A 112 0.72 5.24 -8.29
C ALA A 112 1.71 4.55 -7.36
N LEU A 113 2.36 5.30 -6.45
CA LEU A 113 3.26 4.72 -5.46
C LEU A 113 2.54 3.73 -4.55
N PHE A 114 1.33 4.06 -4.11
CA PHE A 114 0.55 3.19 -3.24
C PHE A 114 0.08 1.91 -3.95
N ILE A 115 -0.43 2.01 -5.18
CA ILE A 115 -0.83 0.85 -6.00
C ILE A 115 0.39 -0.03 -6.28
N VAL A 116 1.55 0.55 -6.61
CA VAL A 116 2.78 -0.22 -6.83
C VAL A 116 3.18 -1.00 -5.59
N ILE A 117 3.08 -0.42 -4.39
CA ILE A 117 3.33 -1.14 -3.13
C ILE A 117 2.36 -2.31 -2.96
N LEU A 118 1.06 -2.07 -3.15
CA LEU A 118 0.03 -3.11 -3.00
C LEU A 118 0.22 -4.25 -4.01
N VAL A 119 0.43 -3.94 -5.29
CA VAL A 119 0.64 -4.94 -6.33
C VAL A 119 1.94 -5.70 -6.08
N ALA A 120 3.02 -5.03 -5.69
CA ALA A 120 4.28 -5.70 -5.38
C ALA A 120 4.14 -6.66 -4.20
N ILE A 121 3.41 -6.28 -3.14
CA ILE A 121 3.12 -7.15 -1.99
C ILE A 121 2.21 -8.30 -2.41
N ALA A 122 1.18 -8.06 -3.23
CA ALA A 122 0.26 -9.11 -3.69
C ALA A 122 0.95 -10.15 -4.58
N VAL A 123 1.76 -9.73 -5.55
CA VAL A 123 2.54 -10.66 -6.41
C VAL A 123 3.53 -11.46 -5.56
N LYS A 124 4.13 -10.83 -4.55
CA LYS A 124 5.03 -11.50 -3.61
C LYS A 124 4.30 -12.52 -2.72
N ALA A 125 3.06 -12.23 -2.32
CA ALA A 125 2.23 -13.16 -1.55
C ALA A 125 1.85 -14.41 -2.36
N VAL A 126 1.60 -14.26 -3.67
CA VAL A 126 1.25 -15.39 -4.56
C VAL A 126 2.48 -16.23 -4.94
N THR A 127 3.65 -15.62 -5.06
CA THR A 127 4.89 -16.33 -5.46
C THR A 127 5.57 -17.10 -4.31
N GLY A 128 5.12 -16.94 -3.06
CA GLY A 128 5.46 -17.83 -1.94
C GLY A 128 6.94 -17.87 -1.55
N ARG A 129 7.76 -16.92 -1.98
CA ARG A 129 9.20 -16.84 -1.64
C ARG A 129 9.50 -15.56 -0.83
N GLY A 130 9.98 -15.71 0.40
CA GLY A 130 10.45 -14.61 1.27
C GLY A 130 9.41 -14.02 2.24
N THR A 131 9.84 -13.13 3.13
CA THR A 131 8.95 -12.36 4.04
C THR A 131 8.60 -11.00 3.44
N ALA A 132 7.57 -10.31 3.93
CA ALA A 132 7.07 -9.04 3.35
C ALA A 132 8.19 -8.03 2.98
N PHE A 133 9.24 -7.91 3.80
CA PHE A 133 10.34 -6.94 3.61
C PHE A 133 11.74 -7.54 3.30
N HIS A 134 11.92 -8.86 3.34
CA HIS A 134 13.22 -9.52 3.06
C HIS A 134 13.08 -10.69 2.07
N GLY A 135 13.85 -10.63 0.96
CA GLY A 135 13.85 -11.64 -0.10
C GLY A 135 12.54 -11.73 -0.89
N GLY A 136 12.56 -12.40 -2.05
CA GLY A 136 11.34 -12.70 -2.82
C GLY A 136 11.09 -11.80 -4.03
N LEU A 137 10.23 -12.31 -4.92
CA LEU A 137 9.90 -11.70 -6.21
C LEU A 137 8.49 -11.06 -6.13
N PRO A 138 8.29 -9.78 -6.50
CA PRO A 138 9.28 -8.78 -6.86
C PRO A 138 9.92 -8.05 -5.66
N SER A 139 11.04 -7.36 -5.90
CA SER A 139 11.59 -6.43 -4.92
C SER A 139 10.73 -5.18 -4.79
N VAL A 140 10.01 -5.06 -3.66
CA VAL A 140 9.14 -3.90 -3.35
C VAL A 140 9.91 -2.59 -3.38
N HIS A 141 11.14 -2.56 -2.84
CA HIS A 141 11.97 -1.35 -2.81
C HIS A 141 12.34 -0.87 -4.22
N ALA A 142 12.69 -1.80 -5.12
CA ALA A 142 12.95 -1.48 -6.51
C ALA A 142 11.66 -1.00 -7.21
N ALA A 143 10.54 -1.68 -6.99
CA ALA A 143 9.25 -1.27 -7.56
C ALA A 143 8.87 0.16 -7.18
N VAL A 144 8.96 0.51 -5.90
CA VAL A 144 8.65 1.87 -5.42
C VAL A 144 9.63 2.91 -5.97
N ALA A 145 10.92 2.61 -5.99
CA ALA A 145 11.92 3.56 -6.45
C ALA A 145 11.76 3.89 -7.94
N PHE A 146 11.51 2.89 -8.77
CA PHE A 146 11.26 3.09 -10.21
C PHE A 146 9.89 3.71 -10.49
N ALA A 147 8.86 3.38 -9.71
CA ALA A 147 7.57 4.07 -9.76
C ALA A 147 7.71 5.56 -9.42
N GLY A 148 8.51 5.90 -8.41
CA GLY A 148 8.81 7.28 -8.04
C GLY A 148 9.54 8.03 -9.14
N TRP A 149 10.55 7.42 -9.76
CA TRP A 149 11.23 8.02 -10.92
C TRP A 149 10.26 8.31 -12.08
N VAL A 150 9.42 7.35 -12.45
CA VAL A 150 8.43 7.54 -13.52
C VAL A 150 7.45 8.65 -13.17
N ALA A 151 6.93 8.68 -11.94
CA ALA A 151 6.02 9.73 -11.51
C ALA A 151 6.66 11.12 -11.55
N VAL A 152 7.89 11.25 -11.03
CA VAL A 152 8.67 12.50 -11.12
C VAL A 152 8.88 12.92 -12.57
N THR A 153 9.13 11.96 -13.47
CA THR A 153 9.30 12.23 -14.91
C THR A 153 8.05 12.81 -15.53
N PHE A 154 6.87 12.25 -15.25
CA PHE A 154 5.60 12.78 -15.74
C PHE A 154 5.25 14.14 -15.12
N VAL A 155 5.49 14.33 -13.83
CA VAL A 155 5.25 15.60 -13.13
C VAL A 155 6.17 16.71 -13.68
N ALA A 156 7.42 16.38 -13.96
CA ALA A 156 8.42 17.34 -14.44
C ALA A 156 8.37 17.59 -15.95
N ALA A 157 7.62 16.80 -16.74
CA ALA A 157 7.63 16.80 -18.21
C ALA A 157 7.32 18.18 -18.84
N GLY A 158 6.57 19.04 -18.14
CA GLY A 158 6.25 20.41 -18.59
C GLY A 158 7.26 21.49 -18.19
N THR A 159 8.38 21.13 -17.54
CA THR A 159 9.37 22.09 -17.03
C THR A 159 10.63 22.12 -17.88
N THR A 160 11.32 23.25 -17.95
CA THR A 160 12.62 23.39 -18.64
C THR A 160 13.69 22.44 -18.08
N PHE A 161 13.52 21.97 -16.84
CA PHE A 161 14.44 21.08 -16.13
C PHE A 161 13.97 19.62 -16.10
N ALA A 162 13.01 19.23 -16.95
CA ALA A 162 12.45 17.88 -16.99
C ALA A 162 13.52 16.77 -17.07
N LEU A 163 14.47 16.94 -18.00
CA LEU A 163 15.55 15.98 -18.24
C LEU A 163 16.48 15.81 -17.02
N PRO A 164 17.08 16.87 -16.43
CA PRO A 164 17.92 16.71 -15.26
C PRO A 164 17.17 16.21 -14.03
N ILE A 165 15.92 16.62 -13.81
CA ILE A 165 15.09 16.12 -12.70
C ILE A 165 14.85 14.61 -12.84
N SER A 166 14.46 14.14 -14.04
CA SER A 166 14.26 12.73 -14.32
C SER A 166 15.57 11.93 -14.18
N ALA A 167 16.69 12.46 -14.65
CA ALA A 167 17.98 11.79 -14.57
C ALA A 167 18.45 11.58 -13.12
N ILE A 168 18.27 12.57 -12.24
CA ILE A 168 18.60 12.45 -10.81
C ILE A 168 17.69 11.42 -10.15
N ALA A 169 16.40 11.45 -10.43
CA ALA A 169 15.45 10.48 -9.88
C ALA A 169 15.74 9.04 -10.36
N LEU A 170 16.13 8.87 -11.64
CA LEU A 170 16.57 7.57 -12.17
C LEU A 170 17.83 7.08 -11.45
N PHE A 171 18.81 7.96 -11.26
CA PHE A 171 20.04 7.63 -10.57
C PHE A 171 19.77 7.16 -9.14
N MET A 172 18.89 7.86 -8.41
CA MET A 172 18.45 7.44 -7.09
C MET A 172 17.73 6.08 -7.12
N ALA A 173 16.88 5.83 -8.10
CA ALA A 173 16.20 4.54 -8.25
C ALA A 173 17.18 3.39 -8.53
N LEU A 174 18.21 3.64 -9.34
CA LEU A 174 19.30 2.69 -9.61
C LEU A 174 20.14 2.41 -8.36
N LEU A 175 20.46 3.44 -7.56
CA LEU A 175 21.16 3.26 -6.28
C LEU A 175 20.34 2.40 -5.31
N VAL A 176 19.03 2.62 -5.22
CA VAL A 176 18.14 1.76 -4.42
C VAL A 176 18.19 0.33 -4.93
N ALA A 177 18.05 0.09 -6.24
CA ALA A 177 18.14 -1.24 -6.83
C ALA A 177 19.50 -1.93 -6.56
N GLN A 178 20.61 -1.22 -6.76
CA GLN A 178 21.96 -1.71 -6.50
C GLN A 178 22.14 -2.09 -5.03
N SER A 179 21.66 -1.27 -4.10
CA SER A 179 21.76 -1.53 -2.66
C SER A 179 21.10 -2.86 -2.26
N ARG A 180 19.99 -3.23 -2.92
CA ARG A 180 19.27 -4.49 -2.64
C ARG A 180 20.03 -5.73 -3.12
N VAL A 181 20.74 -5.62 -4.25
CA VAL A 181 21.59 -6.70 -4.79
C VAL A 181 22.88 -6.81 -3.95
N GLN A 182 23.51 -5.69 -3.62
CA GLN A 182 24.76 -5.67 -2.86
C GLN A 182 24.58 -6.20 -1.43
N ALA A 183 23.46 -5.88 -0.80
CA ALA A 183 23.10 -6.41 0.52
C ALA A 183 22.73 -7.91 0.51
N ARG A 184 22.76 -8.58 -0.66
CA ARG A 184 22.35 -9.98 -0.87
C ARG A 184 20.92 -10.27 -0.36
N ILE A 185 20.06 -9.25 -0.33
CA ILE A 185 18.66 -9.39 0.08
C ILE A 185 17.81 -9.83 -1.11
N HIS A 186 18.13 -9.37 -2.32
CA HIS A 186 17.43 -9.74 -3.56
C HIS A 186 18.41 -10.13 -4.67
N THR A 187 17.94 -10.97 -5.60
CA THR A 187 18.68 -11.24 -6.84
C THR A 187 18.48 -10.13 -7.87
N LEU A 188 19.37 -10.05 -8.86
CA LEU A 188 19.22 -9.13 -10.00
C LEU A 188 17.86 -9.29 -10.69
N THR A 189 17.36 -10.52 -10.82
CA THR A 189 16.07 -10.80 -11.45
C THR A 189 14.89 -10.29 -10.63
N GLU A 190 14.91 -10.46 -9.30
CA GLU A 190 13.84 -9.95 -8.42
C GLU A 190 13.77 -8.42 -8.41
N VAL A 191 14.93 -7.77 -8.48
CA VAL A 191 15.05 -6.31 -8.59
C VAL A 191 14.57 -5.83 -9.96
N ALA A 192 14.96 -6.50 -11.05
CA ALA A 192 14.53 -6.16 -12.40
C ALA A 192 13.01 -6.31 -12.58
N VAL A 193 12.41 -7.39 -12.06
CA VAL A 193 10.95 -7.59 -12.10
C VAL A 193 10.24 -6.54 -11.26
N GLY A 194 10.78 -6.18 -10.08
CA GLY A 194 10.25 -5.08 -9.28
C GLY A 194 10.27 -3.74 -10.03
N ALA A 195 11.41 -3.39 -10.62
CA ALA A 195 11.56 -2.18 -11.42
C ALA A 195 10.55 -2.15 -12.58
N ALA A 196 10.43 -3.24 -13.34
CA ALA A 196 9.48 -3.35 -14.45
C ALA A 196 8.02 -3.18 -14.00
N LEU A 197 7.66 -3.77 -12.85
CA LEU A 197 6.33 -3.63 -12.27
C LEU A 197 6.03 -2.19 -11.86
N GLY A 198 6.97 -1.54 -11.17
CA GLY A 198 6.87 -0.13 -10.79
C GLY A 198 6.69 0.79 -12.00
N ILE A 199 7.50 0.59 -13.05
CA ILE A 199 7.39 1.36 -14.29
C ILE A 199 6.02 1.13 -14.95
N ALA A 200 5.64 -0.13 -15.17
CA ALA A 200 4.44 -0.48 -15.92
C ALA A 200 3.16 0.08 -15.28
N VAL A 201 3.02 -0.10 -13.96
CA VAL A 201 1.85 0.38 -13.22
C VAL A 201 1.80 1.90 -13.22
N THR A 202 2.90 2.58 -12.92
CA THR A 202 2.92 4.05 -12.89
C THR A 202 2.70 4.65 -14.27
N VAL A 203 3.31 4.12 -15.34
CA VAL A 203 3.06 4.57 -16.71
C VAL A 203 1.58 4.40 -17.08
N LEU A 204 0.98 3.24 -16.77
CA LEU A 204 -0.42 2.98 -17.06
C LEU A 204 -1.34 3.99 -16.37
N LEU A 205 -1.12 4.24 -15.08
CA LEU A 205 -1.89 5.22 -14.31
C LEU A 205 -1.71 6.63 -14.88
N PHE A 206 -0.49 7.08 -15.16
CA PHE A 206 -0.30 8.39 -15.76
C PHE A 206 -0.92 8.51 -17.16
N ARG A 207 -0.88 7.45 -17.98
CA ARG A 207 -1.51 7.42 -19.31
C ARG A 207 -3.05 7.49 -19.27
N ILE A 208 -3.68 6.85 -18.30
CA ILE A 208 -5.15 6.85 -18.17
C ILE A 208 -5.65 8.25 -17.79
N TRP A 209 -4.93 8.96 -16.92
CA TRP A 209 -5.34 10.28 -16.42
C TRP A 209 -4.79 11.45 -17.23
N TYR A 210 -3.60 11.32 -17.83
CA TYR A 210 -2.94 12.31 -18.70
C TYR A 210 -2.59 11.68 -20.06
N PRO A 211 -3.60 11.40 -20.91
CA PRO A 211 -3.34 11.00 -22.28
C PRO A 211 -2.65 12.16 -23.02
N ILE A 212 -1.50 11.85 -23.63
CA ILE A 212 -0.74 12.76 -24.49
C ILE A 212 -1.52 13.01 -25.79
#